data_AF-A0A2W6UT27-F1
#
_entry.id   AF-A0A2W6UT27-F1
#
_cell.length_a   1.000
_cell.length_b   1.000
_cell.length_c   1.000
_cell.angle_alpha   90.00
_cell.angle_beta   90.00
_cell.angle_gamma   90.00
#
_symmetry.space_group_name_H-M   'P 1'
#
loop_
_entity.id
_entity.type
_entity.pdbx_description
1 polymer ?
#
loop_
_entity_poly.entity_id
_entity_poly.type
_entity_poly.pdbx_seq_one_letter_code
_entity_poly.pdbx_strand_id
1 'polypeptide(L)'
;MSDPVAAAAAAPAPAPQPAPPRRRPVGWIVTAVILAVSLIAIVAVAVWLYVERTQDRATIDDQQREIEEQQQQLDEQRDLIDRKEAFGAAVENLLGEVESLRGMPLASVVPWDSYDSLAWQAWSRRWDLAGMDQSIRAVEDARTRLAAERADAANAASVNASGSAYEAALDALGQGYVTWSLDDVCSTADAIACVRSSDPRVVHVDVAREAEPYMTDRIRTGVAYHEFAHVLQFTNPEPTATALEAFGGDAETMADCFALTFLDGWTLDSRVWDSDSSYWDVSIGYGVECDDAQKQVIRDWRASLGVQPRVIGPGAR
;
A
#
# COMPACT_ATOMS: atom_id res chain seq x y z
N MET A 1 119.92 103.55 62.77
CA MET A 1 120.74 102.74 61.85
C MET A 1 119.85 101.59 61.41
N SER A 2 119.04 101.80 60.39
CA SER A 2 119.33 101.49 58.97
C SER A 2 118.72 100.13 58.61
N ASP A 3 117.62 100.21 57.86
CA ASP A 3 117.02 99.20 56.97
C ASP A 3 118.06 98.62 55.97
N PRO A 4 117.82 97.47 55.26
CA PRO A 4 116.60 97.26 54.43
C PRO A 4 116.06 95.81 54.13
N VAL A 5 114.73 95.76 53.92
CA VAL A 5 113.93 95.31 52.73
C VAL A 5 113.69 93.82 52.33
N ALA A 6 112.37 93.52 52.21
CA ALA A 6 111.57 92.69 51.24
C ALA A 6 111.30 91.17 51.37
N ALA A 7 110.05 90.88 51.81
CA ALA A 7 108.90 90.24 51.12
C ALA A 7 108.85 88.77 50.58
N ALA A 8 107.63 88.21 50.75
CA ALA A 8 106.94 87.02 50.15
C ALA A 8 106.97 85.73 51.02
N ALA A 9 105.90 84.93 51.23
CA ALA A 9 104.52 84.85 50.73
C ALA A 9 103.63 84.04 51.72
N ALA A 10 102.31 84.09 51.51
CA ALA A 10 101.24 83.60 52.40
C ALA A 10 101.12 82.06 52.52
N ALA A 11 100.62 81.61 53.69
CA ALA A 11 100.43 80.22 54.11
C ALA A 11 99.02 79.66 53.77
N PRO A 12 98.83 78.33 53.70
CA PRO A 12 97.76 77.67 52.95
C PRO A 12 96.43 77.44 53.71
N ALA A 13 95.35 77.31 52.95
CA ALA A 13 93.96 77.07 53.41
C ALA A 13 93.68 75.58 53.76
N PRO A 14 92.74 75.27 54.68
CA PRO A 14 92.22 73.93 54.86
C PRO A 14 90.97 73.63 54.00
N ALA A 15 90.84 72.35 53.66
CA ALA A 15 89.96 71.72 52.67
C ALA A 15 88.45 71.66 53.04
N PRO A 16 87.55 71.44 52.05
CA PRO A 16 86.10 71.34 52.26
C PRO A 16 85.66 69.99 52.86
N GLN A 17 84.63 70.02 53.72
CA GLN A 17 84.01 68.84 54.32
C GLN A 17 83.01 68.15 53.34
N PRO A 18 82.93 66.81 53.30
CA PRO A 18 81.94 66.09 52.49
C PRO A 18 80.56 66.02 53.17
N ALA A 19 79.50 66.12 52.37
CA ALA A 19 78.10 65.97 52.81
C ALA A 19 77.71 64.51 53.11
N PRO A 20 76.72 64.24 53.99
CA PRO A 20 76.31 62.88 54.33
C PRO A 20 75.48 62.20 53.20
N PRO A 21 75.58 60.87 53.03
CA PRO A 21 74.84 60.14 51.99
C PRO A 21 73.37 59.88 52.40
N ARG A 22 72.44 60.21 51.50
CA ARG A 22 71.01 59.81 51.60
C ARG A 22 70.86 58.32 51.26
N ARG A 23 70.38 57.50 52.21
CA ARG A 23 69.93 56.12 51.95
C ARG A 23 68.51 56.11 51.36
N ARG A 24 68.31 55.43 50.22
CA ARG A 24 66.98 55.17 49.63
C ARG A 24 66.41 53.84 50.16
N PRO A 25 65.09 53.72 50.39
CA PRO A 25 64.48 52.52 50.96
C PRO A 25 64.19 51.48 49.87
N VAL A 26 65.04 50.46 49.75
CA VAL A 26 64.89 49.36 48.78
C VAL A 26 63.80 48.34 49.21
N GLY A 27 63.42 48.33 50.49
CA GLY A 27 62.49 47.34 51.06
C GLY A 27 61.04 47.43 50.58
N TRP A 28 60.55 48.61 50.18
CA TRP A 28 59.15 48.80 49.72
C TRP A 28 58.92 48.32 48.28
N ILE A 29 59.99 48.36 47.47
CA ILE A 29 59.95 47.94 46.06
C ILE A 29 59.84 46.41 45.99
N VAL A 30 60.56 45.69 46.85
CA VAL A 30 60.55 44.22 46.88
C VAL A 30 59.18 43.68 47.29
N THR A 31 58.55 44.26 48.32
CA THR A 31 57.19 43.86 48.73
C THR A 31 56.15 44.21 47.67
N ALA A 32 56.24 45.37 47.01
CA ALA A 32 55.34 45.73 45.92
C ALA A 32 55.47 44.78 44.72
N VAL A 33 56.69 44.34 44.39
CA VAL A 33 56.95 43.39 43.31
C VAL A 33 56.41 42.00 43.64
N ILE A 34 56.65 41.48 44.85
CA ILE A 34 56.13 40.17 45.27
C ILE A 34 54.60 40.16 45.24
N LEU A 35 53.97 41.24 45.72
CA LEU A 35 52.51 41.36 45.76
C LEU A 35 51.92 41.47 44.35
N ALA A 36 52.58 42.20 43.45
CA ALA A 36 52.19 42.26 42.04
C ALA A 36 52.32 40.90 41.33
N VAL A 37 53.42 40.17 41.54
CA VAL A 37 53.63 38.83 40.97
C VAL A 37 52.62 37.83 41.52
N SER A 38 52.30 37.90 42.81
CA SER A 38 51.30 37.04 43.44
C SER A 38 49.90 37.30 42.87
N LEU A 39 49.56 38.58 42.65
CA LEU A 39 48.27 38.96 42.07
C LEU A 39 48.15 38.45 40.61
N ILE A 40 49.22 38.58 39.82
CA ILE A 40 49.26 38.07 38.44
C ILE A 40 49.11 36.55 38.43
N ALA A 41 49.76 35.83 39.34
CA ALA A 41 49.63 34.38 39.44
C ALA A 41 48.19 33.94 39.80
N ILE A 42 47.54 34.64 40.73
CA ILE A 42 46.14 34.36 41.11
C ILE A 42 45.20 34.63 39.93
N VAL A 43 45.39 35.74 39.22
CA VAL A 43 44.59 36.07 38.03
C VAL A 43 44.80 35.03 36.93
N ALA A 44 46.04 34.58 36.70
CA ALA A 44 46.35 33.55 35.71
C ALA A 44 45.68 32.21 36.04
N VAL A 45 45.70 31.79 37.31
CA VAL A 45 45.02 30.56 37.76
C VAL A 45 43.50 30.69 37.64
N ALA A 46 42.94 31.84 38.00
CA ALA A 46 41.51 32.09 37.88
C ALA A 46 41.05 32.09 36.41
N VAL A 47 41.84 32.68 35.51
CA VAL A 47 41.58 32.65 34.05
C VAL A 47 41.71 31.23 33.51
N TRP A 48 42.72 30.47 33.94
CA TRP A 48 42.89 29.08 33.51
C TRP A 48 41.71 28.20 33.93
N LEU A 49 41.30 28.25 35.21
CA LEU A 49 40.12 27.52 35.71
C LEU A 49 38.81 27.97 35.06
N TYR A 50 38.70 29.26 34.71
CA TYR A 50 37.55 29.79 33.97
C TYR A 50 37.51 29.22 32.55
N VAL A 51 38.64 29.22 31.83
CA VAL A 51 38.75 28.66 30.48
C VAL A 51 38.45 27.16 30.47
N GLU A 52 39.04 26.39 31.39
CA GLU A 52 38.81 24.94 31.52
C GLU A 52 37.33 24.62 31.76
N ARG A 53 36.68 25.33 32.69
CA ARG A 53 35.23 25.16 32.93
C ARG A 53 34.36 25.57 31.75
N THR A 54 34.76 26.58 30.96
CA THR A 54 34.02 26.96 29.75
C THR A 54 34.17 25.94 28.64
N GLN A 55 35.35 25.30 28.51
CA GLN A 55 35.57 24.23 27.55
C GLN A 55 34.79 22.97 27.93
N ASP A 56 34.84 22.55 29.20
CA ASP A 56 34.08 21.39 29.68
C ASP A 56 32.57 21.57 29.50
N ARG A 57 32.04 22.77 29.77
CA ARG A 57 30.62 23.08 29.53
C ARG A 57 30.27 23.03 28.05
N ALA A 58 31.12 23.57 27.17
CA ALA A 58 30.89 23.49 25.74
C ALA A 58 30.89 22.04 25.24
N THR A 59 31.77 21.19 25.77
CA THR A 59 31.81 19.76 25.45
C THR A 59 30.59 19.00 25.98
N ILE A 60 30.13 19.32 27.20
CA ILE A 60 28.93 18.70 27.77
C ILE A 60 27.67 19.10 26.99
N ASP A 61 27.52 20.38 26.62
CA ASP A 61 26.38 20.87 25.84
C ASP A 61 26.35 20.24 24.43
N ASP A 62 27.53 20.00 23.83
CA ASP A 62 27.67 19.33 22.53
C ASP A 62 27.32 17.84 22.63
N GLN A 63 27.81 17.15 23.67
CA GLN A 63 27.46 15.76 23.96
C GLN A 63 25.97 15.58 24.28
N GLN A 64 25.35 16.49 25.02
CA GLN A 64 23.91 16.44 25.30
C GLN A 64 23.11 16.61 24.02
N ARG A 65 23.52 17.52 23.12
CA ARG A 65 22.86 17.70 21.82
C ARG A 65 23.01 16.47 20.94
N GLU A 66 24.20 15.87 20.90
CA GLU A 66 24.44 14.62 20.16
C GLU A 66 23.58 13.47 20.70
N ILE A 67 23.44 13.36 22.03
CA ILE A 67 22.56 12.37 22.67
C ILE A 67 21.09 12.64 22.34
N GLU A 68 20.63 13.89 22.36
CA GLU A 68 19.26 14.26 21.98
C GLU A 68 18.96 13.93 20.52
N GLU A 69 19.90 14.24 19.60
CA GLU A 69 19.79 13.89 18.18
C GLU A 69 19.77 12.36 17.97
N GLN A 70 20.62 11.61 18.68
CA GLN A 70 20.62 10.15 18.63
C GLN A 70 19.33 9.55 19.18
N GLN A 71 18.80 10.09 20.28
CA GLN A 71 17.53 9.67 20.85
C GLN A 71 16.38 9.92 19.87
N GLN A 72 16.35 11.10 19.24
CA GLN A 72 15.34 11.40 18.23
C GLN A 72 15.42 10.44 17.04
N GLN A 73 16.64 10.15 16.54
CA GLN A 73 16.82 9.18 15.45
C GLN A 73 16.39 7.76 15.85
N LEU A 74 16.66 7.34 17.09
CA LEU A 74 16.23 6.04 17.60
C LEU A 74 14.70 5.96 17.72
N ASP A 75 14.05 7.04 18.18
CA ASP A 75 12.60 7.11 18.26
C ASP A 75 11.96 7.06 16.86
N GLU A 76 12.50 7.79 15.88
CA GLU A 76 12.05 7.74 14.48
C GLU A 76 12.24 6.34 13.85
N GLN A 77 13.36 5.67 14.13
CA GLN A 77 13.59 4.30 13.66
C GLN A 77 12.62 3.31 14.30
N ARG A 78 12.37 3.46 15.60
CA ARG A 78 11.41 2.62 16.33
C ARG A 78 10.00 2.81 15.77
N ASP A 79 9.59 4.06 15.56
CA ASP A 79 8.31 4.35 14.93
C ASP A 79 8.20 3.69 13.56
N LEU A 80 9.25 3.78 12.73
CA LEU A 80 9.26 3.13 11.40
C LEU A 80 9.14 1.61 11.48
N ILE A 81 9.75 0.97 12.48
CA ILE A 81 9.61 -0.47 12.72
C ILE A 81 8.16 -0.79 13.08
N ASP A 82 7.58 -0.07 14.04
CA ASP A 82 6.19 -0.27 14.47
C ASP A 82 5.21 -0.11 13.29
N ARG A 83 5.45 0.84 12.38
CA ARG A 83 4.59 1.04 11.18
C ARG A 83 4.77 -0.07 10.15
N LYS A 84 5.96 -0.64 10.02
CA LYS A 84 6.18 -1.82 9.15
C LYS A 84 5.47 -3.04 9.70
N GLU A 85 5.48 -3.24 11.01
CA GLU A 85 4.72 -4.31 11.67
C GLU A 85 3.21 -4.10 11.49
N ALA A 86 2.71 -2.89 11.71
CA ALA A 86 1.31 -2.55 11.48
C ALA A 86 0.87 -2.75 10.01
N PHE A 87 1.73 -2.39 9.06
CA PHE A 87 1.49 -2.67 7.64
C PHE A 87 1.42 -4.17 7.35
N GLY A 88 2.36 -4.96 7.89
CA GLY A 88 2.33 -6.42 7.77
C GLY A 88 1.04 -7.02 8.30
N ALA A 89 0.58 -6.58 9.48
CA ALA A 89 -0.68 -7.00 10.07
C ALA A 89 -1.90 -6.57 9.23
N ALA A 90 -1.89 -5.36 8.64
CA ALA A 90 -2.95 -4.91 7.75
C ALA A 90 -3.05 -5.79 6.50
N VAL A 91 -1.91 -6.17 5.91
CA VAL A 91 -1.84 -7.09 4.77
C VAL A 91 -2.34 -8.48 5.15
N GLU A 92 -1.92 -9.02 6.30
CA GLU A 92 -2.38 -10.32 6.78
C GLU A 92 -3.89 -10.35 6.97
N ASN A 93 -4.48 -9.29 7.54
CA ASN A 93 -5.92 -9.15 7.68
C ASN A 93 -6.64 -9.08 6.33
N LEU A 94 -6.07 -8.39 5.33
CA LEU A 94 -6.62 -8.36 3.98
C LEU A 94 -6.61 -9.76 3.35
N LEU A 95 -5.48 -10.47 3.44
CA LEU A 95 -5.35 -11.84 2.90
C LEU A 95 -6.24 -12.83 3.66
N GLY A 96 -6.49 -12.61 4.95
CA GLY A 96 -7.49 -13.36 5.72
C GLY A 96 -8.91 -13.18 5.19
N GLU A 97 -9.28 -11.98 4.75
CA GLU A 97 -10.58 -11.74 4.09
C GLU A 97 -10.65 -12.47 2.74
N VAL A 98 -9.58 -12.40 1.93
CA VAL A 98 -9.47 -13.12 0.64
C VAL A 98 -9.58 -14.63 0.84
N GLU A 99 -8.95 -15.17 1.87
CA GLU A 99 -8.98 -16.60 2.20
C GLU A 99 -10.40 -17.09 2.45
N SER A 100 -11.26 -16.26 3.06
CA SER A 100 -12.66 -16.60 3.27
C SER A 100 -13.49 -16.73 1.97
N LEU A 101 -12.91 -16.28 0.85
CA LEU A 101 -13.49 -16.40 -0.51
C LEU A 101 -12.88 -17.56 -1.30
N ARG A 102 -11.94 -18.33 -0.73
CA ARG A 102 -11.27 -19.43 -1.44
C ARG A 102 -12.28 -20.39 -2.06
N GLY A 103 -12.08 -20.70 -3.33
CA GLY A 103 -12.96 -21.61 -4.09
C GLY A 103 -14.24 -20.97 -4.62
N MET A 104 -14.50 -19.69 -4.33
CA MET A 104 -15.53 -18.92 -5.03
C MET A 104 -15.12 -18.78 -6.49
N PRO A 105 -15.96 -19.16 -7.47
CA PRO A 105 -15.58 -19.23 -8.88
C PRO A 105 -15.38 -17.85 -9.55
N LEU A 106 -15.67 -16.76 -8.84
CA LEU A 106 -15.58 -15.37 -9.31
C LEU A 106 -14.24 -14.74 -8.86
N ALA A 107 -13.12 -15.12 -9.48
CA ALA A 107 -11.80 -14.71 -8.99
C ALA A 107 -11.57 -13.19 -9.00
N SER A 108 -12.18 -12.45 -9.94
CA SER A 108 -12.03 -10.99 -10.08
C SER A 108 -12.65 -10.19 -8.93
N VAL A 109 -13.43 -10.82 -8.06
CA VAL A 109 -13.84 -10.21 -6.78
C VAL A 109 -12.62 -9.79 -5.97
N VAL A 110 -11.49 -10.45 -6.17
CA VAL A 110 -10.22 -10.08 -5.54
C VAL A 110 -9.35 -9.31 -6.55
N PRO A 111 -9.20 -7.97 -6.39
CA PRO A 111 -8.42 -7.15 -7.29
C PRO A 111 -6.91 -7.29 -7.03
N TRP A 112 -6.34 -8.44 -7.39
CA TRP A 112 -4.94 -8.80 -7.14
C TRP A 112 -3.94 -7.74 -7.62
N ASP A 113 -4.12 -7.19 -8.82
CA ASP A 113 -3.23 -6.14 -9.36
C ASP A 113 -3.22 -4.89 -8.48
N SER A 114 -4.37 -4.55 -7.88
CA SER A 114 -4.46 -3.44 -6.94
C SER A 114 -3.71 -3.76 -5.65
N TYR A 115 -3.80 -5.00 -5.15
CA TYR A 115 -3.11 -5.42 -3.93
C TYR A 115 -1.59 -5.48 -4.12
N ASP A 116 -1.12 -5.97 -5.27
CA ASP A 116 0.29 -5.90 -5.63
C ASP A 116 0.77 -4.45 -5.74
N SER A 117 -0.05 -3.57 -6.33
CA SER A 117 0.25 -2.13 -6.39
C SER A 117 0.35 -1.50 -5.00
N LEU A 118 -0.49 -1.90 -4.04
CA LEU A 118 -0.41 -1.46 -2.65
C LEU A 118 0.91 -1.90 -2.00
N ALA A 119 1.30 -3.17 -2.19
CA ALA A 119 2.55 -3.71 -1.67
C ALA A 119 3.78 -2.98 -2.26
N TRP A 120 3.78 -2.70 -3.57
CA TRP A 120 4.82 -1.91 -4.23
C TRP A 120 4.92 -0.48 -3.70
N GLN A 121 3.78 0.19 -3.53
CA GLN A 121 3.75 1.55 -2.99
C GLN A 121 4.30 1.59 -1.56
N ALA A 122 3.90 0.64 -0.71
CA ALA A 122 4.41 0.53 0.65
C ALA A 122 5.93 0.30 0.68
N TRP A 123 6.44 -0.58 -0.18
CA TRP A 123 7.89 -0.81 -0.30
C TRP A 123 8.66 0.46 -0.69
N SER A 124 8.12 1.27 -1.61
CA SER A 124 8.73 2.53 -2.02
C SER A 124 8.75 3.57 -0.90
N ARG A 125 7.75 3.54 -0.01
CA ARG A 125 7.57 4.47 1.11
C ARG A 125 8.14 3.97 2.44
N ARG A 126 8.83 2.83 2.46
CA ARG A 126 9.28 2.12 3.68
C ARG A 126 10.21 2.90 4.63
N TRP A 127 10.67 4.07 4.24
CA TRP A 127 11.55 4.95 5.02
C TRP A 127 10.88 6.26 5.41
N ASP A 128 9.60 6.44 5.09
CA ASP A 128 8.81 7.63 5.37
C ASP A 128 7.62 7.24 6.26
N LEU A 129 7.57 7.79 7.47
CA LEU A 129 6.50 7.52 8.45
C LEU A 129 5.12 7.88 7.90
N ALA A 130 4.97 9.07 7.32
CA ALA A 130 3.69 9.53 6.78
C ALA A 130 3.29 8.69 5.56
N GLY A 131 4.26 8.31 4.74
CA GLY A 131 4.07 7.41 3.61
C GLY A 131 3.62 6.01 4.04
N MET A 132 4.17 5.46 5.12
CA MET A 132 3.76 4.18 5.69
C MET A 132 2.34 4.24 6.28
N ASP A 133 2.00 5.31 7.00
CA ASP A 133 0.63 5.51 7.51
C ASP A 133 -0.41 5.53 6.38
N GLN A 134 -0.07 6.17 5.25
CA GLN A 134 -0.93 6.15 4.06
C GLN A 134 -1.06 4.74 3.46
N SER A 135 0.03 3.98 3.42
CA SER A 135 0.01 2.59 2.93
C SER A 135 -0.81 1.66 3.82
N ILE A 136 -0.75 1.82 5.15
CA ILE A 136 -1.58 1.07 6.10
C ILE A 136 -3.07 1.34 5.82
N ARG A 137 -3.47 2.62 5.79
CA ARG A 137 -4.86 3.01 5.52
C ARG A 137 -5.36 2.48 4.18
N ALA A 138 -4.53 2.54 3.14
CA ALA A 138 -4.91 2.06 1.81
C ALA A 138 -5.18 0.54 1.78
N VAL A 139 -4.43 -0.25 2.57
CA VAL A 139 -4.67 -1.70 2.73
C VAL A 139 -5.94 -1.96 3.56
N GLU A 140 -6.16 -1.21 4.64
CA GLU A 140 -7.39 -1.30 5.45
C GLU A 140 -8.65 -0.92 4.64
N ASP A 141 -8.57 0.12 3.81
CA ASP A 141 -9.63 0.53 2.88
C ASP A 141 -9.88 -0.54 1.82
N ALA A 142 -8.84 -1.19 1.31
CA ALA A 142 -8.97 -2.29 0.35
C ALA A 142 -9.68 -3.49 0.98
N ARG A 143 -9.34 -3.85 2.23
CA ARG A 143 -10.03 -4.90 2.99
C ARG A 143 -11.50 -4.55 3.22
N THR A 144 -11.77 -3.32 3.66
CA THR A 144 -13.14 -2.85 3.94
C THR A 144 -13.99 -2.89 2.67
N ARG A 145 -13.44 -2.47 1.53
CA ARG A 145 -14.13 -2.58 0.23
C ARG A 145 -14.41 -4.02 -0.17
N LEU A 146 -13.45 -4.93 -0.03
CA LEU A 146 -13.66 -6.36 -0.32
C LEU A 146 -14.79 -6.94 0.53
N ALA A 147 -14.79 -6.65 1.84
CA ALA A 147 -15.84 -7.11 2.75
C ALA A 147 -17.22 -6.51 2.41
N ALA A 148 -17.26 -5.23 2.04
CA ALA A 148 -18.50 -4.56 1.62
C ALA A 148 -19.05 -5.15 0.32
N GLU A 149 -18.22 -5.32 -0.71
CA GLU A 149 -18.63 -5.91 -1.99
C GLU A 149 -19.18 -7.33 -1.84
N ARG A 150 -18.58 -8.12 -0.93
CA ARG A 150 -19.08 -9.45 -0.58
C ARG A 150 -20.45 -9.38 0.08
N ALA A 151 -20.62 -8.49 1.07
CA ALA A 151 -21.89 -8.32 1.77
C ALA A 151 -22.99 -7.83 0.83
N ASP A 152 -22.68 -6.87 -0.05
CA ASP A 152 -23.61 -6.33 -1.03
C ASP A 152 -24.05 -7.39 -2.04
N ALA A 153 -23.11 -8.20 -2.56
CA ALA A 153 -23.43 -9.29 -3.47
C ALA A 153 -24.33 -10.34 -2.80
N ALA A 154 -24.01 -10.75 -1.57
CA ALA A 154 -24.82 -11.70 -0.82
C ALA A 154 -26.23 -11.15 -0.52
N ASN A 155 -26.34 -9.86 -0.18
CA ASN A 155 -27.62 -9.20 0.06
C ASN A 155 -28.44 -9.13 -1.24
N ALA A 156 -27.82 -8.75 -2.36
CA ALA A 156 -28.48 -8.66 -3.67
C ALA A 156 -29.00 -10.02 -4.15
N ALA A 157 -28.25 -11.11 -3.93
CA ALA A 157 -28.74 -12.45 -4.23
C ALA A 157 -29.86 -12.90 -3.27
N SER A 158 -29.80 -12.53 -1.99
CA SER A 158 -30.80 -12.93 -0.98
C SER A 158 -32.21 -12.37 -1.22
N VAL A 159 -32.33 -11.30 -2.01
CA VAL A 159 -33.61 -10.66 -2.33
C VAL A 159 -34.22 -11.15 -3.66
N ASN A 160 -33.54 -12.07 -4.35
CA ASN A 160 -34.06 -12.72 -5.54
C ASN A 160 -35.28 -13.56 -5.14
N ALA A 161 -36.46 -13.22 -5.67
CA ALA A 161 -37.74 -13.81 -5.25
C ALA A 161 -38.78 -13.83 -6.38
N SER A 162 -38.33 -13.76 -7.64
CA SER A 162 -39.18 -13.83 -8.82
C SER A 162 -39.76 -15.23 -9.04
N GLY A 163 -39.07 -16.28 -8.55
CA GLY A 163 -39.41 -17.67 -8.84
C GLY A 163 -39.20 -18.07 -10.30
N SER A 164 -38.47 -17.27 -11.09
CA SER A 164 -38.16 -17.58 -12.49
C SER A 164 -37.14 -18.73 -12.62
N ALA A 165 -37.14 -19.38 -13.77
CA ALA A 165 -36.13 -20.40 -14.07
C ALA A 165 -34.71 -19.81 -14.19
N TYR A 166 -34.55 -18.55 -14.60
CA TYR A 166 -33.25 -17.85 -14.57
C TYR A 166 -32.73 -17.73 -13.14
N GLU A 167 -33.57 -17.22 -12.24
CA GLU A 167 -33.25 -17.10 -10.81
C GLU A 167 -32.82 -18.44 -10.23
N ALA A 168 -33.62 -19.49 -10.39
CA ALA A 168 -33.29 -20.80 -9.84
C ALA A 168 -31.95 -21.35 -10.37
N ALA A 169 -31.67 -21.17 -11.67
CA ALA A 169 -30.43 -21.62 -12.28
C ALA A 169 -29.21 -20.79 -11.82
N LEU A 170 -29.33 -19.46 -11.82
CA LEU A 170 -28.24 -18.55 -11.45
C LEU A 170 -27.94 -18.58 -9.95
N ASP A 171 -28.94 -18.77 -9.10
CA ASP A 171 -28.73 -18.96 -7.66
C ASP A 171 -27.95 -20.27 -7.39
N ALA A 172 -28.28 -21.34 -8.11
CA ALA A 172 -27.59 -22.62 -8.01
C ALA A 172 -26.14 -22.57 -8.53
N LEU A 173 -25.91 -21.86 -9.64
CA LEU A 173 -24.60 -21.73 -10.27
C LEU A 173 -23.69 -20.73 -9.55
N GLY A 174 -24.23 -19.56 -9.22
CA GLY A 174 -23.52 -18.40 -8.69
C GLY A 174 -23.29 -18.39 -7.19
N GLN A 175 -23.80 -19.39 -6.45
CA GLN A 175 -23.59 -19.58 -5.00
C GLN A 175 -23.93 -18.32 -4.17
N GLY A 176 -24.93 -17.54 -4.58
CA GLY A 176 -25.36 -16.33 -3.89
C GLY A 176 -24.55 -15.06 -4.23
N TYR A 177 -23.80 -15.06 -5.34
CA TYR A 177 -23.03 -13.89 -5.78
C TYR A 177 -23.39 -13.40 -7.19
N VAL A 178 -24.25 -14.13 -7.89
CA VAL A 178 -24.78 -13.76 -9.20
C VAL A 178 -26.24 -13.44 -9.03
N THR A 179 -26.66 -12.34 -9.65
CA THR A 179 -28.05 -11.89 -9.69
C THR A 179 -28.47 -11.73 -11.14
N TRP A 180 -29.74 -11.43 -11.36
CA TRP A 180 -30.28 -11.17 -12.68
C TRP A 180 -31.24 -9.99 -12.65
N SER A 181 -31.44 -9.37 -13.79
CA SER A 181 -32.41 -8.32 -13.98
C SER A 181 -33.15 -8.51 -15.31
N LEU A 182 -34.39 -8.03 -15.35
CA LEU A 182 -35.18 -7.95 -16.57
C LEU A 182 -35.16 -6.50 -17.04
N ASP A 183 -34.39 -6.22 -18.09
CA ASP A 183 -34.20 -4.86 -18.61
C ASP A 183 -33.84 -4.85 -20.11
N ASP A 184 -33.62 -3.66 -20.68
CA ASP A 184 -33.31 -3.44 -22.11
C ASP A 184 -31.95 -2.74 -22.22
N VAL A 185 -30.91 -3.46 -21.79
CA VAL A 185 -29.52 -2.95 -21.79
C VAL A 185 -28.59 -3.74 -22.70
N CYS A 186 -29.08 -4.86 -23.27
CA CYS A 186 -28.29 -5.67 -24.18
C CYS A 186 -28.12 -4.94 -25.51
N SER A 187 -26.87 -4.82 -25.96
CA SER A 187 -26.50 -3.93 -27.08
C SER A 187 -26.86 -4.48 -28.46
N THR A 188 -27.26 -5.75 -28.53
CA THR A 188 -27.64 -6.42 -29.77
C THR A 188 -29.12 -6.77 -29.73
N ALA A 189 -29.84 -6.45 -30.80
CA ALA A 189 -31.28 -6.67 -30.88
C ALA A 189 -31.68 -8.15 -30.76
N ASP A 190 -30.74 -9.07 -31.02
CA ASP A 190 -30.96 -10.52 -31.01
C ASP A 190 -30.51 -11.23 -29.73
N ALA A 191 -29.87 -10.53 -28.79
CA ALA A 191 -29.50 -11.10 -27.50
C ALA A 191 -30.75 -11.36 -26.65
N ILE A 192 -30.89 -12.60 -26.17
CA ILE A 192 -31.91 -12.96 -25.17
C ILE A 192 -31.50 -12.47 -23.79
N ALA A 193 -30.21 -12.53 -23.50
CA ALA A 193 -29.61 -12.01 -22.30
C ALA A 193 -28.17 -11.58 -22.59
N CYS A 194 -27.55 -10.90 -21.63
CA CYS A 194 -26.16 -10.49 -21.71
C CYS A 194 -25.55 -10.25 -20.32
N VAL A 195 -24.22 -10.33 -20.26
CA VAL A 195 -23.42 -9.87 -19.13
C VAL A 195 -22.53 -8.72 -19.58
N ARG A 196 -22.42 -7.68 -18.75
CA ARG A 196 -21.57 -6.52 -19.04
C ARG A 196 -20.30 -6.55 -18.19
N SER A 197 -19.20 -6.10 -18.77
CA SER A 197 -17.93 -5.96 -18.07
C SER A 197 -17.96 -4.94 -16.91
N SER A 198 -18.88 -3.97 -16.95
CA SER A 198 -19.09 -2.99 -15.88
C SER A 198 -19.70 -3.57 -14.61
N ASP A 199 -20.44 -4.66 -14.74
CA ASP A 199 -21.22 -5.30 -13.68
C ASP A 199 -21.32 -6.82 -13.95
N PRO A 200 -20.18 -7.52 -13.93
CA PRO A 200 -20.05 -8.89 -14.43
C PRO A 200 -20.75 -9.95 -13.56
N ARG A 201 -21.46 -9.54 -12.50
CA ARG A 201 -22.21 -10.40 -11.58
C ARG A 201 -23.73 -10.31 -11.80
N VAL A 202 -24.18 -9.53 -12.79
CA VAL A 202 -25.58 -9.35 -13.14
C VAL A 202 -25.80 -9.91 -14.53
N VAL A 203 -26.74 -10.85 -14.64
CA VAL A 203 -27.26 -11.33 -15.93
C VAL A 203 -28.46 -10.48 -16.30
N HIS A 204 -28.35 -9.72 -17.39
CA HIS A 204 -29.42 -8.89 -17.92
C HIS A 204 -30.22 -9.71 -18.93
N VAL A 205 -31.50 -9.98 -18.65
CA VAL A 205 -32.42 -10.64 -19.57
C VAL A 205 -33.22 -9.59 -20.32
N ASP A 206 -33.27 -9.71 -21.64
CA ASP A 206 -34.00 -8.78 -22.49
C ASP A 206 -35.52 -8.93 -22.32
N VAL A 207 -36.20 -7.81 -22.04
CA VAL A 207 -37.64 -7.77 -21.79
C VAL A 207 -38.46 -8.27 -22.99
N ALA A 208 -38.05 -7.92 -24.22
CA ALA A 208 -38.80 -8.28 -25.42
C ALA A 208 -38.62 -9.76 -25.74
N ARG A 209 -37.40 -10.29 -25.61
CA ARG A 209 -37.09 -11.71 -25.84
C ARG A 209 -37.73 -12.60 -24.80
N GLU A 210 -37.79 -12.19 -23.54
CA GLU A 210 -38.44 -12.95 -22.48
C GLU A 210 -39.95 -13.15 -22.71
N ALA A 211 -40.59 -12.21 -23.42
CA ALA A 211 -42.01 -12.28 -23.74
C ALA A 211 -42.35 -13.20 -24.92
N GLU A 212 -41.35 -13.77 -25.59
CA GLU A 212 -41.56 -14.66 -26.74
C GLU A 212 -42.24 -15.98 -26.32
N PRO A 213 -43.22 -16.48 -27.10
CA PRO A 213 -44.06 -17.61 -26.71
C PRO A 213 -43.30 -18.94 -26.61
N TYR A 214 -42.12 -19.03 -27.22
CA TYR A 214 -41.29 -20.21 -27.15
C TYR A 214 -40.37 -20.25 -25.92
N MET A 215 -40.28 -19.18 -25.13
CA MET A 215 -39.46 -19.12 -23.92
C MET A 215 -40.05 -20.01 -22.84
N THR A 216 -39.63 -21.28 -22.83
CA THR A 216 -39.95 -22.25 -21.78
C THR A 216 -38.91 -22.22 -20.67
N ASP A 217 -39.23 -22.78 -19.50
CA ASP A 217 -38.28 -22.87 -18.38
C ASP A 217 -37.01 -23.64 -18.73
N ARG A 218 -37.12 -24.61 -19.65
CA ARG A 218 -35.96 -25.31 -20.21
C ARG A 218 -35.04 -24.36 -20.98
N ILE A 219 -35.60 -23.50 -21.84
CA ILE A 219 -34.83 -22.49 -22.58
C ILE A 219 -34.23 -21.45 -21.63
N ARG A 220 -35.01 -20.93 -20.68
CA ARG A 220 -34.52 -20.00 -19.65
C ARG A 220 -33.33 -20.58 -18.87
N THR A 221 -33.42 -21.87 -18.50
CA THR A 221 -32.33 -22.57 -17.82
C THR A 221 -31.10 -22.69 -18.73
N GLY A 222 -31.26 -23.03 -20.00
CA GLY A 222 -30.16 -23.09 -20.96
C GLY A 222 -29.46 -21.75 -21.14
N VAL A 223 -30.24 -20.67 -21.33
CA VAL A 223 -29.72 -19.30 -21.40
C VAL A 223 -29.00 -18.91 -20.10
N ALA A 224 -29.56 -19.23 -18.93
CA ALA A 224 -28.90 -18.96 -17.65
C ALA A 224 -27.52 -19.63 -17.53
N TYR A 225 -27.36 -20.87 -18.02
CA TYR A 225 -26.06 -21.54 -18.04
C TYR A 225 -25.09 -20.85 -19.01
N HIS A 226 -25.56 -20.45 -20.18
CA HIS A 226 -24.76 -19.69 -21.15
C HIS A 226 -24.28 -18.37 -20.54
N GLU A 227 -25.19 -17.55 -20.01
CA GLU A 227 -24.83 -16.25 -19.42
C GLU A 227 -23.95 -16.39 -18.17
N PHE A 228 -24.15 -17.44 -17.37
CA PHE A 228 -23.25 -17.72 -16.27
C PHE A 228 -21.82 -18.02 -16.74
N ALA A 229 -21.64 -18.59 -17.93
CA ALA A 229 -20.32 -18.73 -18.52
C ALA A 229 -19.69 -17.36 -18.79
N HIS A 230 -20.45 -16.39 -19.32
CA HIS A 230 -19.98 -15.01 -19.49
C HIS A 230 -19.61 -14.35 -18.15
N VAL A 231 -20.39 -14.58 -17.08
CA VAL A 231 -20.01 -14.17 -15.71
C VAL A 231 -18.64 -14.72 -15.34
N LEU A 232 -18.41 -16.01 -15.55
CA LEU A 232 -17.12 -16.65 -15.26
C LEU A 232 -16.00 -16.11 -16.15
N GLN A 233 -16.26 -15.85 -17.43
CA GLN A 233 -15.29 -15.30 -18.38
C GLN A 233 -14.83 -13.89 -17.96
N PHE A 234 -15.77 -12.98 -17.66
CA PHE A 234 -15.44 -11.64 -17.18
C PHE A 234 -14.76 -11.65 -15.82
N THR A 235 -15.11 -12.60 -14.95
CA THR A 235 -14.53 -12.69 -13.60
C THR A 235 -13.23 -13.48 -13.53
N ASN A 236 -12.81 -14.12 -14.63
CA ASN A 236 -11.58 -14.89 -14.71
C ASN A 236 -10.87 -14.67 -16.06
N PRO A 237 -10.48 -13.42 -16.41
CA PRO A 237 -10.00 -13.10 -17.76
C PRO A 237 -8.72 -13.85 -18.15
N GLU A 238 -7.80 -14.05 -17.20
CA GLU A 238 -6.54 -14.79 -17.42
C GLU A 238 -6.78 -16.28 -17.77
N PRO A 239 -7.43 -17.10 -16.90
CA PRO A 239 -7.78 -18.49 -17.25
C PRO A 239 -8.63 -18.61 -18.51
N THR A 240 -9.53 -17.64 -18.73
CA THR A 240 -10.43 -17.61 -19.89
C THR A 240 -9.66 -17.40 -21.18
N ALA A 241 -8.69 -16.47 -21.21
CA ALA A 241 -7.87 -16.23 -22.40
C ALA A 241 -7.16 -17.50 -22.88
N THR A 242 -6.67 -18.34 -21.97
CA THR A 242 -6.06 -19.63 -22.31
C THR A 242 -7.09 -20.64 -22.83
N ALA A 243 -8.25 -20.75 -22.17
CA ALA A 243 -9.30 -21.69 -22.60
C ALA A 243 -9.90 -21.33 -23.97
N LEU A 244 -10.03 -20.03 -24.26
CA LEU A 244 -10.58 -19.49 -25.51
C LEU A 244 -9.84 -19.97 -26.76
N GLU A 245 -8.54 -20.33 -26.66
CA GLU A 245 -7.78 -20.87 -27.79
C GLU A 245 -8.44 -22.12 -28.40
N ALA A 246 -9.07 -22.97 -27.57
CA ALA A 246 -9.78 -24.16 -28.02
C ALA A 246 -11.11 -23.86 -28.73
N PHE A 247 -11.58 -22.61 -28.66
CA PHE A 247 -12.82 -22.12 -29.26
C PHE A 247 -12.54 -21.07 -30.34
N GLY A 248 -11.30 -21.02 -30.86
CA GLY A 248 -10.91 -20.06 -31.90
C GLY A 248 -10.93 -18.60 -31.45
N GLY A 249 -10.90 -18.36 -30.13
CA GLY A 249 -11.04 -17.03 -29.54
C GLY A 249 -12.49 -16.55 -29.35
N ASP A 250 -13.49 -17.40 -29.59
CA ASP A 250 -14.90 -17.03 -29.50
C ASP A 250 -15.50 -17.34 -28.12
N ALA A 251 -15.83 -16.26 -27.39
CA ALA A 251 -16.46 -16.30 -26.07
C ALA A 251 -17.88 -16.86 -26.09
N GLU A 252 -18.61 -16.64 -27.17
CA GLU A 252 -20.00 -17.09 -27.30
C GLU A 252 -20.07 -18.60 -27.54
N THR A 253 -19.21 -19.12 -28.43
CA THR A 253 -19.05 -20.57 -28.62
C THR A 253 -18.64 -21.24 -27.31
N MET A 254 -17.70 -20.64 -26.57
CA MET A 254 -17.29 -21.17 -25.27
C MET A 254 -18.44 -21.17 -24.23
N ALA A 255 -19.30 -20.15 -24.25
CA ALA A 255 -20.48 -20.06 -23.37
C ALA A 255 -21.55 -21.11 -23.72
N ASP A 256 -21.81 -21.34 -25.01
CA ASP A 256 -22.66 -22.46 -25.47
C ASP A 256 -22.10 -23.81 -25.03
N CYS A 257 -20.79 -24.01 -25.17
CA CYS A 257 -20.13 -25.22 -24.70
C CYS A 257 -20.25 -25.43 -23.19
N PHE A 258 -20.27 -24.36 -22.40
CA PHE A 258 -20.49 -24.46 -20.97
C PHE A 258 -21.89 -25.02 -20.66
N ALA A 259 -22.93 -24.49 -21.28
CA ALA A 259 -24.29 -24.99 -21.14
C ALA A 259 -24.40 -26.46 -21.60
N LEU A 260 -23.86 -26.80 -22.77
CA LEU A 260 -23.83 -28.16 -23.32
C LEU A 260 -23.00 -29.16 -22.49
N THR A 261 -22.10 -28.67 -21.64
CA THR A 261 -21.26 -29.52 -20.77
C THR A 261 -21.91 -29.80 -19.42
N PHE A 262 -22.59 -28.81 -18.83
CA PHE A 262 -23.06 -28.89 -17.45
C PHE A 262 -24.57 -28.98 -17.27
N LEU A 263 -25.38 -28.62 -18.27
CA LEU A 263 -26.83 -28.80 -18.23
C LEU A 263 -27.20 -30.12 -18.90
N ASP A 264 -27.57 -31.12 -18.09
CA ASP A 264 -27.88 -32.46 -18.59
C ASP A 264 -29.04 -32.46 -19.58
N GLY A 265 -28.85 -33.14 -20.71
CA GLY A 265 -29.81 -33.22 -21.80
C GLY A 265 -30.09 -31.91 -22.55
N TRP A 266 -29.29 -30.85 -22.35
CA TRP A 266 -29.39 -29.60 -23.13
C TRP A 266 -28.88 -29.77 -24.57
N THR A 267 -29.54 -29.09 -25.49
CA THR A 267 -29.19 -28.97 -26.91
C THR A 267 -29.50 -27.55 -27.36
N LEU A 268 -28.72 -27.00 -28.30
CA LEU A 268 -28.95 -25.65 -28.83
C LEU A 268 -30.29 -25.57 -29.58
N ASP A 269 -30.61 -26.63 -30.32
CA ASP A 269 -31.90 -26.78 -30.98
C ASP A 269 -32.95 -27.37 -30.03
N SER A 270 -34.11 -26.74 -29.99
CA SER A 270 -35.26 -27.13 -29.17
C SER A 270 -36.56 -27.02 -29.96
N ARG A 271 -37.39 -28.06 -29.87
CA ARG A 271 -38.77 -28.03 -30.36
C ARG A 271 -39.72 -27.70 -29.21
N VAL A 272 -40.41 -26.56 -29.32
CA VAL A 272 -41.37 -26.09 -28.32
C VAL A 272 -42.78 -26.26 -28.86
N TRP A 273 -43.57 -27.13 -28.25
CA TRP A 273 -44.96 -27.37 -28.65
C TRP A 273 -45.88 -26.32 -28.03
N ASP A 274 -46.67 -25.65 -28.86
CA ASP A 274 -47.69 -24.69 -28.47
C ASP A 274 -49.09 -25.37 -28.41
N SER A 275 -49.31 -26.41 -29.22
CA SER A 275 -50.48 -27.28 -29.15
C SER A 275 -50.13 -28.70 -29.60
N ASP A 276 -51.10 -29.61 -29.59
CA ASP A 276 -50.96 -30.97 -30.14
C ASP A 276 -50.55 -31.01 -31.63
N SER A 277 -50.63 -29.88 -32.34
CA SER A 277 -50.35 -29.79 -33.78
C SER A 277 -49.50 -28.58 -34.21
N SER A 278 -49.14 -27.68 -33.29
CA SER A 278 -48.29 -26.51 -33.55
C SER A 278 -47.05 -26.56 -32.68
N TYR A 279 -45.90 -26.27 -33.29
CA TYR A 279 -44.63 -26.17 -32.59
C TYR A 279 -43.75 -25.07 -33.20
N TRP A 280 -42.78 -24.62 -32.40
CA TRP A 280 -41.68 -23.76 -32.78
C TRP A 280 -40.40 -24.60 -32.80
N ASP A 281 -39.62 -24.51 -33.87
CA ASP A 281 -38.24 -24.96 -33.86
C ASP A 281 -37.37 -23.74 -33.52
N VAL A 282 -36.67 -23.82 -32.40
CA VAL A 282 -35.89 -22.72 -31.82
C VAL A 282 -34.45 -23.16 -31.70
N SER A 283 -33.53 -22.36 -32.23
CA SER A 283 -32.09 -22.50 -32.00
C SER A 283 -31.66 -21.41 -31.03
N ILE A 284 -31.16 -21.83 -29.86
CA ILE A 284 -30.62 -20.94 -28.83
C ILE A 284 -29.09 -21.15 -28.81
N GLY A 285 -28.34 -20.08 -29.05
CA GLY A 285 -26.88 -20.10 -29.18
C GLY A 285 -26.42 -19.88 -30.62
N TYR A 286 -25.12 -20.04 -30.87
CA TYR A 286 -24.43 -19.71 -32.11
C TYR A 286 -24.26 -20.90 -33.06
N GLY A 287 -25.00 -22.00 -32.81
CA GLY A 287 -25.14 -23.13 -33.72
C GLY A 287 -23.93 -24.06 -33.81
N VAL A 288 -23.02 -24.02 -32.84
CA VAL A 288 -21.84 -24.89 -32.78
C VAL A 288 -22.02 -25.94 -31.69
N GLU A 289 -22.16 -27.20 -32.08
CA GLU A 289 -22.13 -28.31 -31.12
C GLU A 289 -20.69 -28.57 -30.66
N CYS A 290 -20.50 -28.60 -29.34
CA CYS A 290 -19.18 -28.77 -28.75
C CYS A 290 -18.77 -30.23 -28.68
N ASP A 291 -17.59 -30.53 -29.20
CA ASP A 291 -17.06 -31.89 -29.18
C ASP A 291 -16.55 -32.30 -27.78
N ASP A 292 -16.22 -33.59 -27.61
CA ASP A 292 -15.76 -34.10 -26.31
C ASP A 292 -14.46 -33.45 -25.82
N ALA A 293 -13.59 -33.00 -26.72
CA ALA A 293 -12.35 -32.32 -26.38
C ALA A 293 -12.64 -30.90 -25.86
N GLN A 294 -13.51 -30.17 -26.53
CA GLN A 294 -14.01 -28.86 -26.11
C GLN A 294 -14.74 -28.94 -24.76
N LYS A 295 -15.60 -29.95 -24.57
CA LYS A 295 -16.23 -30.20 -23.26
C LYS A 295 -15.21 -30.49 -22.17
N GLN A 296 -14.11 -31.18 -22.49
CA GLN A 296 -13.03 -31.39 -21.52
C GLN A 296 -12.32 -30.08 -21.17
N VAL A 297 -12.04 -29.21 -22.16
CA VAL A 297 -11.48 -27.87 -21.91
C VAL A 297 -12.40 -27.05 -21.00
N ILE A 298 -13.72 -27.09 -21.19
CA ILE A 298 -14.68 -26.43 -20.30
C ILE A 298 -14.58 -26.95 -18.86
N ARG A 299 -14.45 -28.27 -18.66
CA ARG A 299 -14.31 -28.86 -17.31
C ARG A 299 -13.01 -28.43 -16.64
N ASP A 300 -11.90 -28.46 -17.39
CA ASP A 300 -10.58 -28.07 -16.88
C ASP A 300 -10.54 -26.56 -16.59
N TRP A 301 -11.10 -25.74 -17.47
CA TRP A 301 -11.27 -24.31 -17.26
C TRP A 301 -12.07 -24.06 -15.99
N ARG A 302 -13.29 -24.61 -15.86
CA ARG A 302 -14.13 -24.44 -14.65
C ARG A 302 -13.42 -24.89 -13.37
N ALA A 303 -12.66 -25.98 -13.42
CA ALA A 303 -11.90 -26.48 -12.27
C ALA A 303 -10.72 -25.56 -11.89
N SER A 304 -10.18 -24.80 -12.85
CA SER A 304 -9.12 -23.81 -12.62
C SER A 304 -9.63 -22.49 -12.06
N LEU A 305 -10.95 -22.23 -12.14
CA LEU A 305 -11.53 -20.95 -11.74
C LEU A 305 -11.57 -20.77 -10.23
N GLY A 306 -11.64 -19.50 -9.87
CA GLY A 306 -11.96 -19.04 -8.53
C GLY A 306 -10.80 -18.44 -7.76
N VAL A 307 -11.11 -17.94 -6.58
CA VAL A 307 -10.15 -17.22 -5.74
C VAL A 307 -9.06 -18.18 -5.28
N GLN A 308 -7.88 -18.02 -5.87
CA GLN A 308 -6.63 -18.64 -5.44
C GLN A 308 -5.78 -17.60 -4.73
N PRO A 309 -5.39 -17.81 -3.46
CA PRO A 309 -4.50 -16.90 -2.76
C PRO A 309 -3.17 -16.75 -3.51
N ARG A 310 -2.74 -15.50 -3.71
CA ARG A 310 -1.44 -15.16 -4.30
C ARG A 310 -0.56 -14.51 -3.24
N VAL A 311 0.75 -14.70 -3.38
CA VAL A 311 1.73 -13.93 -2.60
C VAL A 311 1.78 -12.53 -3.19
N ILE A 312 1.52 -11.51 -2.39
CA ILE A 312 1.66 -10.11 -2.80
C ILE A 312 3.04 -9.58 -2.41
N GLY A 313 3.73 -8.88 -3.31
CA GLY A 313 5.00 -8.24 -2.96
C GLY A 313 5.95 -7.88 -4.10
N PRO A 314 7.04 -7.16 -3.79
CA PRO A 314 7.98 -6.62 -4.78
C PRO A 314 8.87 -7.65 -5.52
N GLY A 315 8.49 -8.93 -5.50
CA GLY A 315 9.16 -10.03 -6.21
C GLY A 315 8.20 -11.08 -6.76
N ALA A 316 6.89 -10.79 -6.83
CA ALA A 316 5.85 -11.71 -7.29
C ALA A 316 5.68 -11.78 -8.83
N ARG A 317 6.71 -11.42 -9.60
CA ARG A 317 6.74 -11.58 -11.07
C ARG A 317 7.73 -12.66 -11.48
#